data_AF-A0A0X3S3Z4-F1
#
_entry.id   AF-A0A0X3S3Z4-F1
#
_cell.length_a   1.000
_cell.length_b   1.000
_cell.length_c   1.000
_cell.angle_alpha   90.00
_cell.angle_beta   90.00
_cell.angle_gamma   90.00
#
_symmetry.space_group_name_H-M   'P 1'
#
loop_
_entity.id
_entity.type
_entity.pdbx_description
1 polymer ?
#
loop_
_entity_poly.entity_id
_entity_poly.type
_entity_poly.pdbx_seq_one_letter_code
_entity_poly.pdbx_strand_id
1 'polypeptide(L)'
;MRDELLAALHKGANVRLWINGRSTDLAKFYARLDELTHGAGPAAEAFVSAATIGLTNVEYDLWRFLVVLPQDGGRPLIARGPRDRG
;
A
#
# COMPACT_ATOMS: atom_id res chain seq x y z
N MET A 1 -11.94 1.68 4.02
CA MET A 1 -10.53 1.36 3.70
C MET A 1 -9.56 1.63 4.85
N ARG A 2 -9.46 2.85 5.42
CA ARG A 2 -8.65 3.08 6.64
C ARG A 2 -9.11 2.21 7.81
N ASP A 3 -10.42 2.17 8.05
CA ASP A 3 -10.98 1.38 9.15
C ASP A 3 -10.85 -0.13 8.91
N GLU A 4 -10.90 -0.57 7.66
CA GLU A 4 -10.64 -1.97 7.27
C GLU A 4 -9.19 -2.36 7.58
N LEU A 5 -8.22 -1.50 7.22
CA LEU A 5 -6.82 -1.71 7.54
C LEU A 5 -6.60 -1.74 9.06
N LEU A 6 -7.17 -0.79 9.80
CA LEU A 6 -7.07 -0.75 11.25
C LEU A 6 -7.70 -1.99 11.89
N ALA A 7 -8.87 -2.42 11.41
CA ALA A 7 -9.52 -3.64 11.89
C ALA A 7 -8.66 -4.89 11.59
N ALA A 8 -8.03 -4.96 10.41
CA ALA A 8 -7.10 -6.04 10.07
C ALA A 8 -5.88 -6.05 10.99
N LEU A 9 -5.24 -4.90 11.22
CA LEU A 9 -4.11 -4.77 12.13
C LEU A 9 -4.47 -5.18 13.57
N HIS A 10 -5.62 -4.74 14.09
CA HIS A 10 -6.10 -5.17 15.41
C HIS A 10 -6.34 -6.69 15.50
N LYS A 11 -6.64 -7.34 14.37
CA LYS A 11 -6.83 -8.80 14.30
C LYS A 11 -5.54 -9.57 14.00
N GLY A 12 -4.38 -8.91 14.01
CA GLY A 12 -3.08 -9.55 13.79
C GLY A 12 -2.68 -9.70 12.33
N ALA A 13 -3.06 -8.75 11.46
CA ALA A 13 -2.57 -8.71 10.09
C ALA A 13 -1.05 -8.77 10.00
N ASN A 14 -0.55 -9.44 8.98
CA ASN A 14 0.88 -9.53 8.70
C ASN A 14 1.34 -8.29 7.91
N VAL A 15 2.31 -7.56 8.46
CA VAL A 15 2.98 -6.44 7.79
C VAL A 15 4.21 -7.01 7.08
N ARG A 16 4.08 -7.35 5.80
CA ARG A 16 5.09 -8.16 5.09
C ARG A 16 6.38 -7.41 4.78
N LEU A 17 6.31 -6.13 4.48
CA LEU A 17 7.43 -5.37 3.93
C LEU A 17 7.31 -3.92 4.37
N TRP A 18 8.34 -3.34 4.98
CA TRP A 18 8.38 -1.91 5.27
C TRP A 18 9.65 -1.33 4.66
N ILE A 19 9.53 -0.65 3.52
CA ILE A 19 10.66 -0.13 2.76
C ILE A 19 10.47 1.33 2.37
N ASN A 20 11.56 2.09 2.43
CA ASN A 20 11.66 3.43 1.88
C ASN A 20 12.65 3.40 0.72
N GLY A 21 12.33 4.04 -0.39
CA GLY A 21 13.20 4.00 -1.56
C GLY A 21 12.67 4.82 -2.72
N ARG A 22 13.35 4.75 -3.87
CA ARG A 22 12.95 5.49 -5.08
C ARG A 22 11.56 5.07 -5.51
N SER A 23 10.67 6.03 -5.69
CA SER A 23 9.26 5.79 -5.95
C SER A 23 9.04 4.96 -7.22
N THR A 24 9.84 5.19 -8.27
CA THR A 24 9.76 4.44 -9.53
C THR A 24 10.06 2.95 -9.36
N ASP A 25 11.05 2.61 -8.54
CA ASP A 25 11.43 1.22 -8.28
C ASP A 25 10.36 0.54 -7.41
N LEU A 26 9.86 1.26 -6.41
CA LEU A 26 8.82 0.74 -5.52
C LEU A 26 7.50 0.49 -6.25
N ALA A 27 7.09 1.41 -7.12
CA ALA A 27 5.90 1.24 -7.97
C ALA A 27 6.03 0.02 -8.88
N LYS A 28 7.18 -0.15 -9.52
CA LYS A 28 7.42 -1.21 -10.51
C LYS A 28 7.50 -2.60 -9.89
N PHE A 29 8.19 -2.75 -8.76
CA PHE A 29 8.53 -4.08 -8.25
C PHE A 29 7.67 -4.54 -7.07
N TYR A 30 7.11 -3.62 -6.29
CA TYR A 30 6.50 -3.96 -5.00
C TYR A 30 5.04 -3.54 -4.86
N ALA A 31 4.60 -2.49 -5.57
CA ALA A 31 3.24 -1.97 -5.41
C ALA A 31 2.16 -2.86 -6.06
N ARG A 32 2.49 -3.56 -7.17
CA ARG A 32 1.54 -4.34 -7.99
C ARG A 32 0.24 -3.55 -8.26
N LEU A 33 0.40 -2.31 -8.76
CA LEU A 33 -0.69 -1.33 -8.90
C LEU A 33 -1.87 -1.86 -9.73
N ASP A 34 -1.58 -2.66 -10.77
CA ASP A 34 -2.59 -3.22 -11.67
C ASP A 34 -3.52 -4.24 -11.01
N GLU A 35 -3.16 -4.73 -9.82
CA GLU A 35 -3.96 -5.67 -9.04
C GLU A 35 -4.80 -4.98 -7.97
N LEU A 36 -4.69 -3.65 -7.84
CA LEU A 36 -5.45 -2.89 -6.85
C LEU A 36 -6.87 -2.63 -7.37
N THR A 37 -7.87 -2.98 -6.58
CA THR A 37 -9.28 -2.70 -6.92
C THR A 37 -9.75 -1.35 -6.40
N HIS A 38 -9.13 -0.85 -5.32
CA HIS A 38 -9.48 0.43 -4.69
C HIS A 38 -8.22 1.22 -4.36
N GLY A 39 -8.24 2.53 -4.61
CA GLY A 39 -7.13 3.43 -4.26
C GLY A 39 -5.91 3.37 -5.20
N ALA A 40 -5.99 2.66 -6.33
CA ALA A 40 -4.91 2.52 -7.29
C ALA A 40 -4.43 3.87 -7.86
N GLY A 41 -5.36 4.74 -8.28
CA GLY A 41 -5.07 6.07 -8.82
C GLY A 41 -4.29 6.95 -7.84
N PRO A 42 -4.83 7.23 -6.64
CA PRO A 42 -4.12 8.00 -5.62
C PRO A 42 -2.75 7.41 -5.24
N ALA A 43 -2.62 6.09 -5.19
CA ALA A 43 -1.32 5.44 -4.95
C ALA A 43 -0.34 5.70 -6.11
N ALA A 44 -0.78 5.57 -7.36
CA ALA A 44 0.01 5.85 -8.54
C ALA A 44 0.47 7.32 -8.60
N GLU A 45 -0.44 8.26 -8.31
CA GLU A 45 -0.13 9.68 -8.24
C GLU A 45 0.96 9.98 -7.20
N ALA A 46 0.93 9.31 -6.05
CA ALA A 46 1.95 9.47 -5.02
C ALA A 46 3.33 8.99 -5.48
N PHE A 47 3.41 7.89 -6.23
CA PHE A 47 4.67 7.41 -6.80
C PHE A 47 5.25 8.36 -7.86
N VAL A 48 4.39 9.08 -8.60
CA VAL A 48 4.82 10.08 -9.58
C VAL A 48 5.26 11.38 -8.90
N SER A 49 4.64 11.73 -7.79
CA SER A 49 4.82 13.03 -7.13
C SER A 49 6.07 13.15 -6.25
N ALA A 50 6.68 12.02 -5.87
CA ALA A 50 7.81 12.00 -4.94
C ALA A 50 9.03 11.26 -5.51
N ALA A 51 10.23 11.76 -5.23
CA ALA A 51 11.47 11.06 -5.60
C ALA A 51 11.67 9.78 -4.79
N THR A 52 11.34 9.81 -3.50
CA THR A 52 11.33 8.62 -2.64
C THR A 52 10.04 8.54 -1.84
N ILE A 53 9.66 7.32 -1.49
CA ILE A 53 8.41 7.06 -0.78
C ILE A 53 8.54 5.81 0.10
N GLY A 54 7.76 5.77 1.17
CA GLY A 54 7.61 4.58 1.99
C GLY A 54 6.49 3.68 1.49
N LEU A 55 6.68 2.38 1.64
CA LEU A 55 5.76 1.36 1.21
C LEU A 55 5.64 0.25 2.24
N THR A 56 4.40 -0.18 2.51
CA THR A 56 4.16 -1.48 3.11
C THR A 56 2.97 -2.22 2.50
N ASN A 57 3.09 -3.55 2.44
CA ASN A 57 1.98 -4.44 2.18
C ASN A 57 1.48 -5.01 3.52
N VAL A 58 0.17 -4.89 3.75
CA VAL A 58 -0.50 -5.47 4.92
C VAL A 58 -1.48 -6.53 4.45
N GLU A 59 -1.39 -7.71 5.01
CA GLU A 59 -2.20 -8.86 4.60
C GLU A 59 -2.98 -9.44 5.78
N TYR A 60 -4.25 -9.76 5.54
CA TYR A 60 -5.10 -10.39 6.53
C TYR A 60 -6.21 -11.20 5.86
N ASP A 61 -6.29 -12.50 6.17
CA ASP A 61 -7.21 -13.43 5.49
C ASP A 61 -7.02 -13.35 3.96
N LEU A 62 -8.07 -12.97 3.23
CA LEU A 62 -8.06 -12.80 1.77
C LEU A 62 -7.82 -11.34 1.35
N TRP A 63 -7.47 -10.46 2.29
CA TRP A 63 -7.25 -9.05 2.02
C TRP A 63 -5.76 -8.73 1.90
N ARG A 64 -5.44 -7.98 0.85
CA ARG A 64 -4.14 -7.31 0.69
C ARG A 64 -4.34 -5.80 0.57
N PHE A 65 -3.65 -5.07 1.44
CA PHE A 65 -3.59 -3.62 1.44
C PHE A 65 -2.19 -3.17 1.04
N LEU A 66 -2.14 -2.12 0.22
CA LEU A 66 -0.94 -1.33 -0.01
C LEU A 66 -1.06 -0.05 0.79
N VAL A 67 -0.06 0.25 1.62
CA VAL A 67 0.04 1.52 2.33
C VAL A 67 1.25 2.26 1.79
N VAL A 68 1.00 3.47 1.32
CA VAL A 68 2.00 4.38 0.77
C VAL A 68 2.19 5.52 1.76
N LEU A 69 3.44 5.77 2.13
CA LEU A 69 3.83 6.79 3.10
C LEU A 69 4.61 7.89 2.38
N PRO A 70 4.00 9.07 2.16
CA PRO A 70 4.71 10.22 1.60
C PRO A 70 5.89 10.61 2.49
N GLN A 71 7.02 10.95 1.88
CA GLN A 71 8.26 11.26 2.61
C GLN A 71 8.12 12.49 3.51
N ASP A 72 7.28 13.46 3.13
CA ASP A 72 7.10 14.73 3.83
C ASP A 72 6.20 14.64 5.06
N GLY A 73 6.00 13.43 5.61
CA GLY A 73 5.11 13.21 6.76
C GLY A 73 3.63 13.40 6.44
N GLY A 74 3.27 13.34 5.15
CA GLY A 74 1.89 13.42 4.67
C GLY A 74 1.03 12.26 5.17
N ARG A 75 -0.29 12.39 5.01
CA ARG A 75 -1.22 11.33 5.41
C ARG A 75 -0.93 10.05 4.60
N PRO A 76 -0.88 8.87 5.24
CA PRO A 76 -0.74 7.61 4.52
C PRO A 76 -1.88 7.42 3.53
N LEU A 77 -1.54 7.02 2.31
CA LEU A 77 -2.50 6.60 1.30
C LEU A 77 -2.65 5.09 1.40
N ILE A 78 -3.90 4.63 1.33
CA ILE A 78 -4.23 3.21 1.46
C ILE A 78 -4.93 2.78 0.18
N ALA A 79 -4.45 1.72 -0.42
CA ALA A 79 -5.09 1.02 -1.52
C ALA A 79 -5.31 -0.44 -1.16
N ARG A 80 -6.23 -1.12 -1.83
CA ARG A 80 -6.61 -2.50 -1.54
C ARG A 80 -6.75 -3.31 -2.82
N GLY A 81 -6.19 -4.51 -2.83
CA GLY A 81 -6.42 -5.52 -3.85
C GLY A 81 -7.82 -6.12 -3.80
N PRO A 82 -8.17 -7.03 -4.73
CA PRO A 82 -9.38 -7.84 -4.60
C PRO A 82 -9.35 -8.67 -3.31
N ARG A 83 -10.50 -9.27 -2.96
CA ARG A 83 -10.56 -10.29 -1.93
C ARG A 83 -10.32 -11.64 -2.59
N ASP A 84 -9.11 -12.15 -2.56
CA ASP A 84 -8.79 -13.42 -3.20
C ASP A 84 -7.86 -14.30 -2.37
N ARG A 85 -7.92 -15.60 -2.64
CA ARG A 85 -6.81 -16.51 -2.37
C ARG A 85 -5.92 -16.34 -3.59
N GLY A 86 -4.86 -15.53 -3.48
CA GLY A 86 -3.94 -15.28 -4.59
C GLY A 86 -3.44 -16.55 -5.28
#